data_AF-A0A523TM44-F1
#
_entry.id   AF-A0A523TM44-F1
#
_cell.length_a   1.000
_cell.length_b   1.000
_cell.length_c   1.000
_cell.angle_alpha   90.00
_cell.angle_beta   90.00
_cell.angle_gamma   90.00
#
_symmetry.space_group_name_H-M   'P 1'
#
loop_
_entity.id
_entity.type
_entity.pdbx_description
1 polymer ?
#
loop_
_entity_poly.entity_id
_entity_poly.type
_entity_poly.pdbx_seq_one_letter_code
_entity_poly.pdbx_strand_id
1 'polypeptide(L)'
;MSEDKKETIQDEEFQDHPEVLDLRKKLTGMSKDSMKKTTDDIRTEISQLSSKIDQLKKLREENNSQARHHRSMRDNVSDDKFAQIERIQEAANKEKELRDECNVQIRLNKERREELRDELRSAWDKVNDLRQKYFKLKDEVGVLPEDITQEIRDLEWKQQTTSLDPDDDAAITKRISELYEKAYAVHIIGYSSDEQENAINTAKKLSEEHEKTHQNVLHYHEEGQKHHQKMLDLFKQLDGMRTTGSGLHEKYLEARHAADIAHQKIVELYERIKVNQHLMDLIDDEQIRRRHEKSQKLREERIEETKKKQTSSKRMTLDELRLLIGDDEE
;
A
#
# COMPACT_ATOMS: atom_id res chain seq x y z
N MET A 1 -1.76 16.33 22.58
CA MET A 1 -2.10 16.65 23.96
C MET A 1 -1.42 15.61 24.84
N SER A 2 -0.09 15.65 24.92
CA SER A 2 0.63 14.92 25.97
C SER A 2 0.72 15.92 27.10
N GLU A 3 0.03 15.62 28.19
CA GLU A 3 0.08 16.38 29.42
C GLU A 3 1.55 16.54 29.80
N ASP A 4 2.02 17.79 29.84
CA ASP A 4 3.20 18.19 30.58
C ASP A 4 2.92 17.82 32.05
N LYS A 5 3.22 16.57 32.42
CA LYS A 5 3.44 16.22 33.82
C LYS A 5 4.63 17.06 34.26
N LYS A 6 4.34 18.21 34.86
CA LYS A 6 5.26 18.88 35.77
C LYS A 6 5.54 17.88 36.89
N GLU A 7 6.54 17.04 36.68
CA GLU A 7 7.26 16.41 37.77
C GLU A 7 7.97 17.53 38.51
N THR A 8 7.24 18.13 39.46
CA THR A 8 7.78 18.97 40.49
C THR A 8 8.62 18.06 41.38
N ILE A 9 9.87 17.82 40.98
CA ILE A 9 10.90 17.22 41.83
C ILE A 9 10.93 18.05 43.12
N GLN A 10 10.57 17.42 44.24
CA GLN A 10 10.49 18.06 45.55
C GLN A 10 11.90 18.27 46.09
N ASP A 11 12.18 19.42 46.69
CA ASP A 11 13.52 19.79 47.19
C ASP A 11 14.08 18.82 48.27
N GLU A 12 13.23 17.95 48.84
CA GLU A 12 13.61 16.93 49.81
C GLU A 12 14.37 15.73 49.19
N GLU A 13 14.31 15.50 47.87
CA GLU A 13 14.94 14.32 47.21
C GLU A 13 16.47 14.38 47.13
N PHE A 14 17.10 15.53 47.38
CA PHE A 14 18.55 15.69 47.17
C PHE A 14 19.40 15.63 48.44
N GLN A 15 18.78 15.56 49.63
CA GLN A 15 19.49 15.55 50.92
C GLN A 15 20.36 14.29 51.10
N ASP A 16 19.92 13.15 50.57
CA ASP A 16 20.61 11.85 50.64
C ASP A 16 21.53 11.58 49.45
N HIS A 17 21.71 12.55 48.54
CA HIS A 17 22.57 12.37 47.37
C HIS A 17 24.03 12.16 47.80
N PRO A 18 24.76 11.15 47.27
CA PRO A 18 26.09 10.77 47.75
C PRO A 18 27.12 11.92 47.67
N GLU A 19 27.01 12.78 46.67
CA GLU A 19 27.87 13.97 46.52
C GLU A 19 27.58 15.05 47.58
N VAL A 20 26.31 15.21 47.96
CA VAL A 20 25.88 16.16 49.00
C VAL A 20 26.37 15.70 50.37
N LEU A 21 26.26 14.39 50.66
CA LEU A 21 26.77 13.78 51.89
C LEU A 21 28.29 13.87 52.00
N ASP A 22 29.02 13.66 50.89
CA ASP A 22 30.49 13.75 50.87
C ASP A 22 30.98 15.20 51.06
N LEU A 23 30.33 16.17 50.40
CA LEU A 23 30.65 17.59 50.58
C LEU A 23 30.37 18.04 52.02
N ARG A 24 29.24 17.62 52.61
CA ARG A 24 28.88 17.92 54.01
C ARG A 24 29.95 17.45 55.01
N LYS A 25 30.55 16.27 54.77
CA LYS A 25 31.66 15.75 55.59
C LYS A 25 32.93 16.57 55.44
N LYS A 26 33.27 16.99 54.20
CA LYS A 26 34.49 17.77 53.90
C LYS A 26 34.40 19.23 54.38
N LEU A 27 33.20 19.81 54.39
CA LEU A 27 32.96 21.21 54.75
C LEU A 27 33.43 21.59 56.16
N THR A 28 33.48 20.66 57.11
CA THR A 28 33.95 20.93 58.49
C THR A 28 35.45 21.26 58.55
N GLY A 29 36.25 20.79 57.58
CA GLY A 29 37.70 21.00 57.52
C GLY A 29 38.19 21.96 56.42
N MET A 30 37.30 22.44 55.55
CA MET A 30 37.70 23.28 54.40
C MET A 30 38.04 24.72 54.81
N SER A 31 39.07 25.31 54.18
CA SER A 31 39.40 26.74 54.27
C SER A 31 38.40 27.60 53.47
N LYS A 32 38.32 28.90 53.80
CA LYS A 32 37.46 29.86 53.10
C LYS A 32 37.81 29.96 51.60
N ASP A 33 39.08 29.92 51.27
CA ASP A 33 39.55 30.01 49.89
C ASP A 33 39.25 28.72 49.11
N SER A 34 39.32 27.55 49.77
CA SER A 34 38.92 26.29 49.14
C SER A 34 37.41 26.20 48.92
N MET A 35 36.58 26.70 49.85
CA MET A 35 35.12 26.76 49.64
C MET A 35 34.78 27.67 48.47
N LYS A 36 35.40 28.86 48.38
CA LYS A 36 35.20 29.78 47.26
C LYS A 36 35.59 29.16 45.92
N LYS A 37 36.72 28.44 45.87
CA LYS A 37 37.15 27.73 44.66
C LYS A 37 36.14 26.64 44.25
N THR A 38 35.66 25.84 45.19
CA THR A 38 34.65 24.81 44.92
C THR A 38 33.34 25.42 44.42
N THR A 39 32.90 26.53 45.00
CA THR A 39 31.73 27.32 44.53
C THR A 39 31.92 27.81 43.10
N ASP A 40 33.10 28.35 42.77
CA ASP A 40 33.41 28.83 41.42
C ASP A 40 33.47 27.68 40.41
N ASP A 41 34.06 26.53 40.78
CA ASP A 41 34.11 25.32 39.95
C ASP A 41 32.68 24.80 39.66
N ILE A 42 31.82 24.68 40.68
CA ILE A 42 30.41 24.27 40.51
C ILE A 42 29.65 25.26 39.61
N ARG A 43 29.91 26.56 39.74
CA ARG A 43 29.31 27.59 38.89
C ARG A 43 29.71 27.45 37.42
N THR A 44 30.98 27.11 37.16
CA THR A 44 31.43 26.82 35.79
C THR A 44 30.78 25.56 35.23
N GLU A 45 30.62 24.51 36.04
CA GLU A 45 29.93 23.29 35.65
C GLU A 45 28.45 23.56 35.32
N ILE A 46 27.73 24.30 36.16
CA ILE A 46 26.33 24.71 35.91
C ILE A 46 26.21 25.48 34.60
N SER A 47 27.15 26.39 34.30
CA SER A 47 27.16 27.17 33.06
C SER A 47 27.35 26.27 31.83
N GLN A 48 28.28 25.31 31.91
CA GLN A 48 28.51 24.33 30.83
C GLN A 48 27.31 23.41 30.61
N LEU A 49 26.69 22.93 31.69
CA LEU A 49 25.48 22.10 31.64
C LEU A 49 24.31 22.89 31.04
N SER A 50 24.15 24.17 31.43
CA SER A 50 23.10 25.05 30.90
C SER A 50 23.26 25.27 29.40
N SER A 51 24.49 25.53 28.93
CA SER A 51 24.79 25.65 27.50
C SER A 51 24.47 24.37 26.72
N LYS A 52 24.80 23.20 27.30
CA LYS A 52 24.48 21.89 26.71
C LYS A 52 22.97 21.63 26.65
N ILE A 53 22.22 22.04 27.67
CA ILE A 53 20.76 21.98 27.68
C ILE A 53 20.18 22.85 26.55
N ASP A 54 20.68 24.07 26.35
CA ASP A 54 20.18 24.95 25.29
C ASP A 54 20.45 24.39 23.89
N GLN A 55 21.61 23.74 23.69
CA GLN A 55 21.89 23.01 22.45
C GLN A 55 20.92 21.83 22.24
N LEU A 56 20.69 21.02 23.27
CA LEU A 56 19.76 19.89 23.18
C LEU A 56 18.30 20.35 23.00
N LYS A 57 17.91 21.49 23.57
CA LYS A 57 16.59 22.09 23.34
C LYS A 57 16.39 22.49 21.89
N LYS A 58 17.40 23.12 21.27
CA LYS A 58 17.37 23.43 19.84
C LYS A 58 17.21 22.17 19.00
N LEU A 59 18.02 21.15 19.28
CA LEU A 59 17.95 19.86 18.59
C LEU A 59 16.59 19.17 18.77
N ARG A 60 16.02 19.21 19.98
CA ARG A 60 14.68 18.68 20.27
C ARG A 60 13.62 19.43 19.47
N GLU A 61 13.69 20.76 19.41
CA GLU A 61 12.72 21.56 18.67
C GLU A 61 12.83 21.34 17.16
N GLU A 62 14.05 21.21 16.63
CA GLU A 62 14.30 20.85 15.23
C GLU A 62 13.70 19.48 14.89
N ASN A 63 13.96 18.45 15.71
CA ASN A 63 13.40 17.11 15.54
C ASN A 63 11.86 17.10 15.70
N ASN A 64 11.32 17.88 16.64
CA ASN A 64 9.88 18.05 16.79
C ASN A 64 9.25 18.74 15.58
N SER A 65 9.91 19.76 15.03
CA SER A 65 9.48 20.44 13.82
C SER A 65 9.47 19.48 12.63
N GLN A 66 10.51 18.67 12.47
CA GLN A 66 10.56 17.61 11.46
C GLN A 66 9.46 16.56 11.66
N ALA A 67 9.22 16.12 12.90
CA ALA A 67 8.13 15.20 13.21
C ALA A 67 6.76 15.83 12.89
N ARG A 68 6.53 17.10 13.22
CA ARG A 68 5.30 17.83 12.84
C ARG A 68 5.17 17.95 11.33
N HIS A 69 6.27 18.20 10.62
CA HIS A 69 6.28 18.26 9.16
C HIS A 69 5.92 16.91 8.54
N HIS A 70 6.57 15.81 8.93
CA HIS A 70 6.25 14.46 8.45
C HIS A 70 4.83 14.04 8.82
N ARG A 71 4.34 14.43 10.01
CA ARG A 71 2.94 14.22 10.40
C ARG A 71 1.98 15.02 9.53
N SER A 72 2.24 16.31 9.29
CA SER A 72 1.40 17.15 8.43
C SER A 72 1.37 16.61 7.00
N MET A 73 2.52 16.20 6.46
CA MET A 73 2.65 15.53 5.16
C MET A 73 1.98 14.15 5.12
N ARG A 74 1.68 13.53 6.26
CA ARG A 74 0.90 12.29 6.36
C ARG A 74 -0.59 12.58 6.51
N ASP A 75 -0.95 13.60 7.31
CA ASP A 75 -2.32 13.92 7.71
C ASP A 75 -3.05 14.72 6.61
N ASN A 76 -2.45 15.79 6.06
CA ASN A 76 -3.00 16.52 4.89
C ASN A 76 -3.14 15.62 3.65
N VAL A 77 -2.37 14.55 3.64
CA VAL A 77 -2.32 13.59 2.57
C VAL A 77 -3.18 12.37 2.90
N SER A 78 -3.62 12.19 4.15
CA SER A 78 -4.42 11.03 4.56
C SER A 78 -5.81 11.09 3.96
N ASP A 79 -6.58 12.17 4.16
CA ASP A 79 -7.97 12.21 3.69
C ASP A 79 -8.05 12.12 2.16
N ASP A 80 -7.20 12.86 1.45
CA ASP A 80 -7.10 12.81 0.00
C ASP A 80 -6.52 11.48 -0.52
N LYS A 81 -5.53 10.88 0.16
CA LYS A 81 -5.02 9.56 -0.24
C LYS A 81 -5.97 8.44 0.09
N PHE A 82 -6.71 8.46 1.20
CA PHE A 82 -7.68 7.43 1.52
C PHE A 82 -8.79 7.44 0.47
N ALA A 83 -9.30 8.63 0.09
CA ALA A 83 -10.24 8.75 -1.01
C ALA A 83 -9.63 8.31 -2.35
N GLN A 84 -8.35 8.61 -2.64
CA GLN A 84 -7.68 8.13 -3.85
C GLN A 84 -7.44 6.61 -3.84
N ILE A 85 -7.04 6.04 -2.70
CA ILE A 85 -6.85 4.61 -2.47
C ILE A 85 -8.17 3.87 -2.70
N GLU A 86 -9.27 4.37 -2.14
CA GLU A 86 -10.61 3.80 -2.33
C GLU A 86 -11.02 3.88 -3.79
N ARG A 87 -10.86 5.03 -4.46
CA ARG A 87 -11.15 5.18 -5.91
C ARG A 87 -10.31 4.24 -6.77
N ILE A 88 -9.02 4.10 -6.50
CA ILE A 88 -8.12 3.20 -7.24
C ILE A 88 -8.52 1.75 -6.97
N GLN A 89 -8.89 1.40 -5.73
CA GLN A 89 -9.33 0.06 -5.37
C GLN A 89 -10.67 -0.29 -6.05
N GLU A 90 -11.63 0.63 -6.08
CA GLU A 90 -12.88 0.48 -6.82
C GLU A 90 -12.63 0.33 -8.31
N ALA A 91 -11.76 1.15 -8.90
CA ALA A 91 -11.39 1.05 -10.30
C ALA A 91 -10.71 -0.31 -10.61
N ALA A 92 -9.81 -0.77 -9.74
CA ALA A 92 -9.14 -2.07 -9.90
C ALA A 92 -10.14 -3.24 -9.78
N ASN A 93 -11.11 -3.13 -8.87
CA ASN A 93 -12.17 -4.12 -8.72
C ASN A 93 -13.08 -4.16 -9.97
N LYS A 94 -13.43 -3.00 -10.54
CA LYS A 94 -14.18 -2.92 -11.80
C LYS A 94 -13.43 -3.55 -12.96
N GLU A 95 -12.13 -3.26 -13.11
CA GLU A 95 -11.30 -3.87 -14.15
C GLU A 95 -11.17 -5.40 -13.95
N LYS A 96 -11.15 -5.87 -12.69
CA LYS A 96 -11.20 -7.30 -12.36
C LYS A 96 -12.53 -7.93 -12.77
N GLU A 97 -13.65 -7.29 -12.47
CA GLU A 97 -14.99 -7.76 -12.88
C GLU A 97 -15.09 -7.86 -14.41
N LEU A 98 -14.67 -6.82 -15.14
CA LEU A 98 -14.65 -6.83 -16.61
C LEU A 98 -13.75 -7.94 -17.18
N ARG A 99 -12.59 -8.18 -16.56
CA ARG A 99 -11.72 -9.32 -16.93
C ARG A 99 -12.43 -10.66 -16.70
N ASP A 100 -13.12 -10.79 -15.57
CA ASP A 100 -13.81 -12.03 -15.21
C ASP A 100 -15.02 -12.28 -16.14
N GLU A 101 -15.74 -11.22 -16.53
CA GLU A 101 -16.76 -11.26 -17.58
C GLU A 101 -16.17 -11.71 -18.93
N CYS A 102 -15.03 -11.15 -19.34
CA CYS A 102 -14.33 -11.59 -20.55
C CYS A 102 -13.96 -13.07 -20.48
N ASN A 103 -13.49 -13.57 -19.33
CA ASN A 103 -13.17 -14.98 -19.13
C ASN A 103 -14.40 -15.88 -19.26
N VAL A 104 -15.56 -15.43 -18.75
CA VAL A 104 -16.84 -16.13 -18.94
C VAL A 104 -17.21 -16.17 -20.42
N GLN A 105 -17.11 -15.04 -21.13
CA GLN A 105 -17.39 -14.99 -22.57
C GLN A 105 -16.45 -15.88 -23.39
N ILE A 106 -15.15 -15.93 -23.04
CA ILE A 106 -14.19 -16.83 -23.68
C ILE A 106 -14.61 -18.29 -23.50
N ARG A 107 -15.06 -18.69 -22.30
CA ARG A 107 -15.52 -20.06 -22.05
C ARG A 107 -16.75 -20.39 -22.89
N LEU A 108 -17.77 -19.53 -22.86
CA LEU A 108 -19.00 -19.71 -23.64
C LEU A 108 -18.74 -19.79 -25.14
N ASN A 109 -17.88 -18.92 -25.68
CA ASN A 109 -17.54 -18.96 -27.11
C ASN A 109 -16.69 -20.19 -27.46
N LYS A 110 -15.86 -20.70 -26.55
CA LYS A 110 -15.12 -21.96 -26.76
C LYS A 110 -16.05 -23.17 -26.80
N GLU A 111 -17.01 -23.23 -25.89
CA GLU A 111 -18.05 -24.28 -25.88
C GLU A 111 -18.86 -24.24 -27.18
N ARG A 112 -19.37 -23.06 -27.56
CA ARG A 112 -20.11 -22.88 -28.82
C ARG A 112 -19.28 -23.21 -30.05
N ARG A 113 -17.98 -22.88 -30.04
CA ARG A 113 -17.06 -23.20 -31.14
C ARG A 113 -16.87 -24.72 -31.28
N GLU A 114 -16.81 -25.46 -30.18
CA GLU A 114 -16.69 -26.92 -30.24
C GLU A 114 -17.99 -27.57 -30.75
N GLU A 115 -19.15 -27.09 -30.28
CA GLU A 115 -20.46 -27.52 -30.83
C GLU A 115 -20.54 -27.27 -32.35
N LEU A 116 -20.21 -26.05 -32.79
CA LEU A 116 -20.20 -25.70 -34.21
C LEU A 116 -19.19 -26.52 -35.01
N ARG A 117 -18.07 -26.92 -34.41
CA ARG A 117 -17.07 -27.77 -35.05
C ARG A 117 -17.62 -29.18 -35.29
N ASP A 118 -18.35 -29.74 -34.33
CA ASP A 118 -18.99 -31.04 -34.47
C ASP A 118 -20.15 -30.98 -35.48
N GLU A 119 -20.97 -29.94 -35.43
CA GLU A 119 -22.03 -29.67 -36.42
C GLU A 119 -21.45 -29.52 -37.84
N LEU A 120 -20.35 -28.77 -37.98
CA LEU A 120 -19.65 -28.55 -39.25
C LEU A 120 -19.07 -29.85 -39.80
N ARG A 121 -18.48 -30.70 -38.95
CA ARG A 121 -18.00 -32.03 -39.36
C ARG A 121 -19.16 -32.88 -39.88
N SER A 122 -20.26 -32.96 -39.15
CA SER A 122 -21.45 -33.71 -39.58
C SER A 122 -22.04 -33.17 -40.89
N ALA A 123 -22.06 -31.85 -41.08
CA ALA A 123 -22.52 -31.22 -42.31
C ALA A 123 -21.63 -31.57 -43.51
N TRP A 124 -20.31 -31.53 -43.36
CA TRP A 124 -19.37 -31.94 -44.41
C TRP A 124 -19.43 -33.44 -44.72
N ASP A 125 -19.63 -34.28 -43.71
CA ASP A 125 -19.82 -35.73 -43.91
C ASP A 125 -21.08 -35.98 -44.78
N LYS A 126 -22.19 -35.29 -44.50
CA LYS A 126 -23.41 -35.36 -45.34
C LYS A 126 -23.17 -34.89 -46.76
N VAL A 127 -22.44 -33.78 -46.95
CA VAL A 127 -22.07 -33.29 -48.29
C VAL A 127 -21.25 -34.32 -49.05
N ASN A 128 -20.31 -34.98 -48.37
CA ASN A 128 -19.46 -36.02 -48.98
C ASN A 128 -20.28 -37.27 -49.35
N ASP A 129 -21.19 -37.71 -48.48
CA ASP A 129 -22.10 -38.84 -48.76
C ASP A 129 -23.01 -38.55 -49.96
N LEU A 130 -23.60 -37.35 -50.01
CA LEU A 130 -24.42 -36.93 -51.15
C LEU A 130 -23.58 -36.84 -52.43
N ARG A 131 -22.34 -36.35 -52.36
CA ARG A 131 -21.41 -36.35 -53.50
C ARG A 131 -21.14 -37.75 -54.01
N GLN A 132 -20.82 -38.70 -53.12
CA GLN A 132 -20.56 -40.08 -53.52
C GLN A 132 -21.78 -40.74 -54.16
N LYS A 133 -22.99 -40.51 -53.62
CA LYS A 133 -24.25 -41.01 -54.21
C LYS A 133 -24.46 -40.43 -55.61
N TYR A 134 -24.27 -39.12 -55.78
CA TYR A 134 -24.39 -38.46 -57.07
C TYR A 134 -23.39 -38.98 -58.11
N PHE A 135 -22.11 -39.16 -57.75
CA PHE A 135 -21.11 -39.68 -58.66
C PHE A 135 -21.42 -41.11 -59.12
N LYS A 136 -21.85 -41.99 -58.20
CA LYS A 136 -22.29 -43.35 -58.55
C LYS A 136 -23.46 -43.33 -59.54
N LEU A 137 -24.48 -42.51 -59.25
CA LEU A 137 -25.67 -42.41 -60.07
C LEU A 137 -25.36 -41.82 -61.46
N LYS A 138 -24.46 -40.84 -61.52
CA LYS A 138 -23.98 -40.24 -62.77
C LYS A 138 -23.19 -41.22 -63.64
N ASP A 139 -22.31 -42.02 -63.03
CA ASP A 139 -21.52 -43.04 -63.73
C ASP A 139 -22.43 -44.16 -64.29
N GLU A 140 -23.52 -44.49 -63.61
CA GLU A 140 -24.53 -45.47 -64.07
C GLU A 140 -25.34 -44.97 -65.28
N VAL A 141 -25.66 -43.67 -65.34
CA VAL A 141 -26.54 -43.11 -66.38
C VAL A 141 -25.81 -42.84 -67.70
N GLY A 142 -24.61 -42.26 -67.66
CA GLY A 142 -23.71 -42.11 -68.83
C GLY A 142 -24.21 -41.33 -70.06
N VAL A 143 -25.44 -40.79 -70.07
CA VAL A 143 -26.09 -40.16 -71.24
C VAL A 143 -26.73 -38.81 -70.84
N LEU A 144 -26.76 -37.83 -71.75
CA LEU A 144 -27.34 -36.51 -71.47
C LEU A 144 -28.89 -36.58 -71.37
N PRO A 145 -29.49 -35.79 -70.46
CA PRO A 145 -30.95 -35.71 -70.27
C PRO A 145 -31.75 -35.35 -71.53
N GLU A 146 -31.25 -34.37 -72.29
CA GLU A 146 -31.89 -33.87 -73.52
C GLU A 146 -31.98 -34.98 -74.57
N ASP A 147 -30.89 -35.73 -74.74
CA ASP A 147 -30.76 -36.80 -75.73
C ASP A 147 -31.71 -37.96 -75.43
N ILE A 148 -31.86 -38.33 -74.15
CA ILE A 148 -32.81 -39.38 -73.72
C ILE A 148 -34.25 -38.96 -74.06
N THR A 149 -34.61 -37.71 -73.80
CA THR A 149 -35.98 -37.20 -74.01
C THR A 149 -36.31 -37.10 -75.49
N GLN A 150 -35.34 -36.70 -76.31
CA GLN A 150 -35.45 -36.67 -77.77
C GLN A 150 -35.59 -38.08 -78.34
N GLU A 151 -34.75 -39.03 -77.89
CA GLU A 151 -34.78 -40.43 -78.35
C GLU A 151 -36.10 -41.13 -78.01
N ILE A 152 -36.67 -40.88 -76.81
CA ILE A 152 -38.01 -41.38 -76.44
C ILE A 152 -39.07 -40.83 -77.39
N ARG A 153 -39.09 -39.52 -77.65
CA ARG A 153 -40.06 -38.90 -78.55
C ARG A 153 -39.97 -39.43 -79.98
N ASP A 154 -38.76 -39.62 -80.48
CA ASP A 154 -38.54 -40.14 -81.83
C ASP A 154 -39.00 -41.60 -81.96
N LEU A 155 -38.76 -42.42 -80.93
CA LEU A 155 -39.21 -43.81 -80.87
C LEU A 155 -40.73 -43.94 -80.70
N GLU A 156 -41.34 -43.12 -79.84
CA GLU A 156 -42.80 -43.05 -79.66
C GLU A 156 -43.49 -42.57 -80.94
N TRP A 157 -42.93 -41.57 -81.62
CA TRP A 157 -43.43 -41.10 -82.91
C TRP A 157 -43.36 -42.21 -83.97
N LYS A 158 -42.23 -42.93 -84.03
CA LYS A 158 -42.04 -44.06 -84.95
C LYS A 158 -43.05 -45.19 -84.69
N GLN A 159 -43.33 -45.49 -83.42
CA GLN A 159 -44.32 -46.48 -83.00
C GLN A 159 -45.76 -46.07 -83.39
N GLN A 160 -46.09 -44.77 -83.31
CA GLN A 160 -47.42 -44.25 -83.64
C GLN A 160 -47.67 -44.09 -85.14
N THR A 161 -46.63 -43.79 -85.93
CA THR A 161 -46.79 -43.39 -87.34
C THR A 161 -46.44 -44.45 -88.37
N THR A 162 -45.81 -45.57 -87.95
CA THR A 162 -45.32 -46.62 -88.86
C THR A 162 -45.94 -47.97 -88.51
N SER A 163 -46.46 -48.72 -89.49
CA SER A 163 -46.84 -50.13 -89.26
C SER A 163 -45.57 -50.98 -89.13
N LEU A 164 -45.26 -51.37 -87.90
CA LEU A 164 -44.10 -52.19 -87.54
C LEU A 164 -44.48 -53.68 -87.49
N ASP A 165 -43.50 -54.55 -87.73
CA ASP A 165 -43.61 -55.98 -87.45
C ASP A 165 -43.63 -56.18 -85.91
N PRO A 166 -44.41 -57.12 -85.35
CA PRO A 166 -44.42 -57.40 -83.91
C PRO A 166 -43.04 -57.52 -83.23
N ASP A 167 -42.01 -58.03 -83.92
CA ASP A 167 -40.65 -58.12 -83.36
C ASP A 167 -39.97 -56.74 -83.24
N ASP A 168 -40.16 -55.85 -84.21
CA ASP A 168 -39.63 -54.48 -84.21
C ASP A 168 -40.35 -53.60 -83.18
N ASP A 169 -41.67 -53.80 -83.01
CA ASP A 169 -42.48 -53.10 -82.00
C ASP A 169 -42.08 -53.51 -80.58
N ALA A 170 -41.77 -54.80 -80.36
CA ALA A 170 -41.23 -55.30 -79.10
C ALA A 170 -39.84 -54.72 -78.80
N ALA A 171 -38.97 -54.58 -79.82
CA ALA A 171 -37.65 -53.98 -79.66
C ALA A 171 -37.73 -52.47 -79.33
N ILE A 172 -38.62 -51.73 -80.00
CA ILE A 172 -38.87 -50.31 -79.71
C ILE A 172 -39.44 -50.13 -78.31
N THR A 173 -40.42 -50.94 -77.91
CA THR A 173 -41.02 -50.89 -76.56
C THR A 173 -40.00 -51.18 -75.46
N LYS A 174 -39.11 -52.15 -75.68
CA LYS A 174 -38.00 -52.45 -74.76
C LYS A 174 -37.03 -51.27 -74.66
N ARG A 175 -36.67 -50.65 -75.79
CA ARG A 175 -35.77 -49.50 -75.81
C ARG A 175 -36.39 -48.28 -75.13
N ILE A 176 -37.66 -48.01 -75.35
CA ILE A 176 -38.42 -46.95 -74.68
C ILE A 176 -38.42 -47.19 -73.16
N SER A 177 -38.64 -48.43 -72.71
CA SER A 177 -38.60 -48.79 -71.29
C SER A 177 -37.21 -48.54 -70.67
N GLU A 178 -36.13 -48.95 -71.34
CA GLU A 178 -34.75 -48.67 -70.92
C GLU A 178 -34.45 -47.15 -70.87
N LEU A 179 -34.99 -46.36 -71.79
CA LEU A 179 -34.81 -44.91 -71.81
C LEU A 179 -35.62 -44.23 -70.71
N TYR A 180 -36.83 -44.71 -70.38
CA TYR A 180 -37.61 -44.24 -69.23
C TYR A 180 -36.90 -44.51 -67.90
N GLU A 181 -36.27 -45.68 -67.73
CA GLU A 181 -35.43 -45.98 -66.56
C GLU A 181 -34.26 -44.98 -66.44
N LYS A 182 -33.59 -44.68 -67.56
CA LYS A 182 -32.51 -43.68 -67.60
C LYS A 182 -33.00 -42.26 -67.32
N ALA A 183 -34.16 -41.86 -67.86
CA ALA A 183 -34.77 -40.56 -67.60
C ALA A 183 -35.15 -40.39 -66.12
N TYR A 184 -35.67 -41.46 -65.50
CA TYR A 184 -35.95 -41.48 -64.08
C TYR A 184 -34.68 -41.33 -63.23
N ALA A 185 -33.60 -42.04 -63.60
CA ALA A 185 -32.30 -41.89 -62.95
C ALA A 185 -31.74 -40.46 -63.08
N VAL A 186 -31.84 -39.85 -64.27
CA VAL A 186 -31.50 -38.43 -64.50
C VAL A 186 -32.28 -37.48 -63.59
N HIS A 187 -33.59 -37.67 -63.44
CA HIS A 187 -34.41 -36.84 -62.57
C HIS A 187 -33.98 -36.96 -61.10
N ILE A 188 -33.63 -38.17 -60.64
CA ILE A 188 -33.07 -38.39 -59.30
C ILE A 188 -31.70 -37.70 -59.14
N ILE A 189 -30.85 -37.73 -60.16
CA ILE A 189 -29.56 -37.00 -60.18
C ILE A 189 -29.79 -35.50 -60.00
N GLY A 190 -30.77 -34.92 -60.70
CA GLY A 190 -31.14 -33.50 -60.59
C GLY A 190 -31.60 -33.13 -59.17
N TYR A 191 -32.52 -33.89 -58.59
CA TYR A 191 -32.98 -33.68 -57.21
C TYR A 191 -31.84 -33.82 -56.18
N SER A 192 -30.93 -34.79 -56.40
CA SER A 192 -29.73 -34.96 -55.58
C SER A 192 -28.76 -33.79 -55.70
N SER A 193 -28.77 -33.04 -56.81
CA SER A 193 -27.94 -31.85 -57.01
C SER A 193 -28.45 -30.67 -56.18
N ASP A 194 -29.76 -30.43 -56.16
CA ASP A 194 -30.37 -29.38 -55.34
C ASP A 194 -30.17 -29.67 -53.84
N GLU A 195 -30.29 -30.93 -53.44
CA GLU A 195 -30.03 -31.37 -52.07
C GLU A 195 -28.55 -31.18 -51.67
N GLN A 196 -27.62 -31.44 -52.60
CA GLN A 196 -26.20 -31.13 -52.40
C GLN A 196 -25.93 -29.64 -52.24
N GLU A 197 -26.53 -28.80 -53.09
CA GLU A 197 -26.32 -27.35 -53.03
C GLU A 197 -26.83 -26.79 -51.70
N ASN A 198 -28.01 -27.25 -51.25
CA ASN A 198 -28.54 -26.92 -49.93
C ASN A 198 -27.60 -27.38 -48.80
N ALA A 199 -27.11 -28.62 -48.85
CA ALA A 199 -26.18 -29.14 -47.86
C ALA A 199 -24.87 -28.31 -47.82
N ILE A 200 -24.30 -27.96 -48.97
CA ILE A 200 -23.11 -27.09 -49.07
C ILE A 200 -23.41 -25.71 -48.48
N ASN A 201 -24.56 -25.12 -48.78
CA ASN A 201 -24.94 -23.82 -48.24
C ASN A 201 -25.11 -23.86 -46.71
N THR A 202 -25.64 -24.94 -46.14
CA THR A 202 -25.70 -25.11 -44.68
C THR A 202 -24.31 -25.24 -44.06
N ALA A 203 -23.41 -26.03 -44.66
CA ALA A 203 -22.04 -26.18 -44.19
C ALA A 203 -21.26 -24.86 -44.27
N LYS A 204 -21.46 -24.06 -45.32
CA LYS A 204 -20.87 -22.72 -45.45
C LYS A 204 -21.34 -21.77 -44.34
N LYS A 205 -22.65 -21.73 -44.06
CA LYS A 205 -23.19 -20.91 -42.96
C LYS A 205 -22.62 -21.31 -41.60
N LEU A 206 -22.55 -22.62 -41.31
CA LEU A 206 -21.90 -23.11 -40.08
C LEU A 206 -20.42 -22.75 -40.02
N SER A 207 -19.73 -22.76 -41.16
CA SER A 207 -18.32 -22.35 -41.23
C SER A 207 -18.13 -20.87 -40.93
N GLU A 208 -19.03 -20.01 -41.42
CA GLU A 208 -19.03 -18.58 -41.11
C GLU A 208 -19.30 -18.32 -39.62
N GLU A 209 -20.26 -19.04 -39.02
CA GLU A 209 -20.53 -18.95 -37.58
C GLU A 209 -19.35 -19.46 -36.74
N HIS A 210 -18.71 -20.56 -37.14
CA HIS A 210 -17.51 -21.07 -36.48
C HIS A 210 -16.35 -20.06 -36.54
N GLU A 211 -16.11 -19.43 -37.69
CA GLU A 211 -15.08 -18.40 -37.82
C GLU A 211 -15.41 -17.17 -36.95
N LYS A 212 -16.67 -16.73 -36.92
CA LYS A 212 -17.11 -15.63 -36.07
C LYS A 212 -16.90 -15.93 -34.59
N THR A 213 -17.22 -17.14 -34.13
CA THR A 213 -16.97 -17.54 -32.72
C THR A 213 -15.47 -17.62 -32.42
N HIS A 214 -14.65 -18.05 -33.37
CA HIS A 214 -13.19 -18.01 -33.23
C HIS A 214 -12.67 -16.57 -33.05
N GLN A 215 -13.14 -15.63 -33.89
CA GLN A 215 -12.79 -14.21 -33.79
C GLN A 215 -13.25 -13.59 -32.48
N ASN A 216 -14.45 -13.93 -32.00
CA ASN A 216 -14.94 -13.49 -30.69
C ASN A 216 -14.02 -13.96 -29.55
N VAL A 217 -13.54 -15.22 -29.57
CA VAL A 217 -12.60 -15.72 -28.57
C VAL A 217 -11.32 -14.89 -28.55
N LEU A 218 -10.77 -14.57 -29.73
CA LEU A 218 -9.57 -13.72 -29.82
C LEU A 218 -9.84 -12.31 -29.29
N HIS A 219 -10.97 -11.71 -29.68
CA HIS A 219 -11.37 -10.39 -29.22
C HIS A 219 -11.50 -10.32 -27.69
N TYR A 220 -12.23 -11.24 -27.06
CA TYR A 220 -12.36 -11.26 -25.59
C TYR A 220 -11.05 -11.60 -24.89
N HIS A 221 -10.14 -12.36 -25.53
CA HIS A 221 -8.82 -12.61 -24.98
C HIS A 221 -7.95 -11.34 -24.98
N GLU A 222 -7.98 -10.56 -26.05
CA GLU A 222 -7.29 -9.26 -26.12
C GLU A 222 -7.87 -8.25 -25.13
N GLU A 223 -9.20 -8.12 -25.07
CA GLU A 223 -9.87 -7.24 -24.10
C GLU A 223 -9.58 -7.68 -22.66
N GLY A 224 -9.67 -8.98 -22.37
CA GLY A 224 -9.32 -9.53 -21.05
C GLY A 224 -7.87 -9.24 -20.65
N GLN A 225 -6.92 -9.29 -21.59
CA GLN A 225 -5.53 -8.91 -21.34
C GLN A 225 -5.37 -7.40 -21.09
N LYS A 226 -6.10 -6.54 -21.82
CA LYS A 226 -6.10 -5.09 -21.57
C LYS A 226 -6.61 -4.77 -20.16
N HIS A 227 -7.74 -5.37 -19.75
CA HIS A 227 -8.28 -5.21 -18.41
C HIS A 227 -7.32 -5.73 -17.33
N HIS A 228 -6.68 -6.88 -17.57
CA HIS A 228 -5.66 -7.40 -16.67
C HIS A 228 -4.47 -6.45 -16.51
N GLN A 229 -3.95 -5.90 -17.62
CA GLN A 229 -2.84 -4.95 -17.58
C GLN A 229 -3.21 -3.66 -16.84
N LYS A 230 -4.38 -3.08 -17.14
CA LYS A 230 -4.91 -1.90 -16.43
C LYS A 230 -5.04 -2.15 -14.92
N MET A 231 -5.59 -3.30 -14.56
CA MET A 231 -5.74 -3.72 -13.16
C MET A 231 -4.37 -3.81 -12.47
N LEU A 232 -3.36 -4.39 -13.10
CA LEU A 232 -1.99 -4.47 -12.55
C LEU A 232 -1.37 -3.08 -12.36
N ASP A 233 -1.57 -2.17 -13.31
CA ASP A 233 -1.03 -0.82 -13.21
C ASP A 233 -1.72 0.02 -12.13
N LEU A 234 -3.01 -0.21 -11.87
CA LEU A 234 -3.72 0.36 -10.71
C LEU A 234 -3.20 -0.21 -9.39
N PHE A 235 -2.95 -1.52 -9.30
CA PHE A 235 -2.36 -2.12 -8.09
C PHE A 235 -0.95 -1.62 -7.82
N LYS A 236 -0.12 -1.43 -8.85
CA LYS A 236 1.21 -0.81 -8.70
C LYS A 236 1.12 0.61 -8.14
N GLN A 237 0.16 1.40 -8.62
CA GLN A 237 -0.07 2.75 -8.08
C GLN A 237 -0.48 2.70 -6.60
N LEU A 238 -1.37 1.77 -6.25
CA LEU A 238 -1.81 1.54 -4.87
C LEU A 238 -0.63 1.18 -3.95
N ASP A 239 0.24 0.27 -4.39
CA ASP A 239 1.42 -0.14 -3.63
C ASP A 239 2.45 0.99 -3.51
N GLY A 240 2.62 1.81 -4.56
CA GLY A 240 3.42 3.04 -4.50
C GLY A 240 2.89 4.03 -3.45
N MET A 241 1.56 4.20 -3.36
CA MET A 241 0.96 5.06 -2.34
C MET A 241 1.14 4.50 -0.91
N ARG A 242 1.00 3.19 -0.74
CA ARG A 242 1.20 2.52 0.57
C ARG A 242 2.64 2.61 1.04
N THR A 243 3.60 2.39 0.15
CA THR A 243 5.03 2.48 0.47
C THR A 243 5.44 3.91 0.81
N THR A 244 4.98 4.92 0.05
CA THR A 244 5.23 6.33 0.39
C THR A 244 4.61 6.73 1.73
N GLY A 245 3.39 6.27 2.03
CA GLY A 245 2.74 6.50 3.32
C GLY A 245 3.50 5.86 4.48
N SER A 246 3.93 4.61 4.32
CA SER A 246 4.71 3.88 5.33
C SER A 246 6.06 4.54 5.58
N GLY A 247 6.78 4.96 4.52
CA GLY A 247 8.06 5.66 4.67
C GLY A 247 7.94 7.03 5.34
N LEU A 248 6.84 7.75 5.14
CA LEU A 248 6.58 8.99 5.89
C LEU A 248 6.28 8.71 7.37
N HIS A 249 5.59 7.61 7.66
CA HIS A 249 5.33 7.20 9.04
C HIS A 249 6.59 6.78 9.78
N GLU A 250 7.47 6.02 9.11
CA GLU A 250 8.78 5.62 9.63
C GLU A 250 9.62 6.85 9.98
N LYS A 251 9.76 7.80 9.05
CA LYS A 251 10.47 9.07 9.30
C LYS A 251 9.87 9.88 10.45
N TYR A 252 8.55 9.88 10.58
CA TYR A 252 7.88 10.50 11.72
C TYR A 252 8.27 9.83 13.05
N LEU A 253 8.29 8.50 13.09
CA LEU A 253 8.66 7.75 14.29
C LEU A 253 10.13 7.97 14.65
N GLU A 254 11.03 7.97 13.66
CA GLU A 254 12.46 8.27 13.86
C GLU A 254 12.68 9.68 14.43
N ALA A 255 12.06 10.70 13.83
CA ALA A 255 12.18 12.08 14.29
C ALA A 255 11.62 12.25 15.72
N ARG A 256 10.50 11.58 16.03
CA ARG A 256 9.92 11.59 17.36
C ARG A 256 10.83 10.90 18.38
N HIS A 257 11.36 9.73 18.05
CA HIS A 257 12.28 9.01 18.90
C HIS A 257 13.57 9.81 19.18
N ALA A 258 14.11 10.49 18.16
CA ALA A 258 15.25 11.39 18.33
C ALA A 258 14.93 12.58 19.26
N ALA A 259 13.72 13.15 19.18
CA ALA A 259 13.27 14.20 20.08
C ALA A 259 13.10 13.69 21.53
N ASP A 260 12.60 12.46 21.70
CA ASP A 260 12.42 11.82 23.01
C ASP A 260 13.79 11.55 23.69
N ILE A 261 14.79 11.05 22.94
CA ILE A 261 16.16 10.89 23.44
C ILE A 261 16.76 12.23 23.86
N ALA A 262 16.58 13.28 23.05
CA ALA A 262 17.06 14.61 23.39
C ALA A 262 16.38 15.13 24.67
N HIS A 263 15.08 14.85 24.84
CA HIS A 263 14.34 15.22 26.04
C HIS A 263 14.83 14.49 27.29
N GLN A 264 15.04 13.18 27.22
CA GLN A 264 15.60 12.38 28.34
C GLN A 264 16.94 12.96 28.81
N LYS A 265 17.86 13.25 27.87
CA LYS A 265 19.15 13.87 28.20
C LYS A 265 19.00 15.26 28.83
N ILE A 266 18.00 16.04 28.41
CA ILE A 266 17.73 17.35 29.02
C ILE A 266 17.29 17.18 30.48
N VAL A 267 16.44 16.20 30.77
CA VAL A 267 15.97 15.90 32.13
C VAL A 267 17.15 15.50 33.04
N GLU A 268 18.00 14.58 32.59
CA GLU A 268 19.22 14.17 33.32
C GLU A 268 20.14 15.36 33.65
N LEU A 269 20.33 16.28 32.68
CA LEU A 269 21.16 17.48 32.90
C LEU A 269 20.50 18.48 33.86
N TYR A 270 19.16 18.59 33.85
CA TYR A 270 18.44 19.42 34.80
C TYR A 270 18.55 18.89 36.23
N GLU A 271 18.44 17.57 36.42
CA GLU A 271 18.68 16.93 37.71
C GLU A 271 20.09 17.21 38.21
N ARG A 272 21.11 17.11 37.33
CA ARG A 272 22.50 17.45 37.68
C ARG A 272 22.65 18.92 38.10
N ILE A 273 22.01 19.85 37.40
CA ILE A 273 22.03 21.27 37.78
C ILE A 273 21.41 21.49 39.16
N LYS A 274 20.28 20.81 39.46
CA LYS A 274 19.64 20.90 40.79
C LYS A 274 20.53 20.38 41.90
N VAL A 275 21.20 19.24 41.70
CA VAL A 275 22.21 18.73 42.65
C VAL A 275 23.31 19.77 42.87
N ASN A 276 23.86 20.33 41.79
CA ASN A 276 24.91 21.35 41.87
C ASN A 276 24.45 22.64 42.57
N GLN A 277 23.19 23.05 42.39
CA GLN A 277 22.58 24.17 43.13
C GLN A 277 22.49 23.85 44.63
N HIS A 278 22.04 22.65 44.99
CA HIS A 278 21.97 22.25 46.39
C HIS A 278 23.35 22.19 47.07
N LEU A 279 24.39 21.75 46.34
CA LEU A 279 25.78 21.80 46.82
C LEU A 279 26.26 23.23 47.10
N MET A 280 25.84 24.20 46.27
CA MET A 280 26.15 25.61 46.47
C MET A 280 25.47 26.17 47.71
N ASP A 281 24.17 25.89 47.88
CA ASP A 281 23.40 26.31 49.05
C ASP A 281 24.03 25.79 50.35
N LEU A 282 24.48 24.53 50.35
CA LEU A 282 25.18 23.92 51.49
C LEU A 282 26.50 24.63 51.83
N ILE A 283 27.26 25.07 50.82
CA ILE A 283 28.49 25.84 51.02
C ILE A 283 28.17 27.23 51.58
N ASP A 284 27.13 27.89 51.06
CA ASP A 284 26.72 29.22 51.51
C ASP A 284 26.20 29.19 52.95
N ASP A 285 25.40 28.18 53.33
CA ASP A 285 24.92 27.96 54.69
C ASP A 285 26.09 27.78 55.69
N GLU A 286 27.08 26.96 55.34
CA GLU A 286 28.28 26.77 56.17
C GLU A 286 29.12 28.06 56.27
N GLN A 287 29.21 28.85 55.20
CA GLN A 287 29.87 30.16 55.24
C GLN A 287 29.12 31.16 56.14
N ILE A 288 27.78 31.19 56.07
CA ILE A 288 26.94 32.03 56.94
C ILE A 288 27.15 31.60 58.39
N ARG A 289 27.10 30.30 58.70
CA ARG A 289 27.34 29.78 60.05
C ARG A 289 28.71 30.23 60.59
N ARG A 290 29.78 30.07 59.80
CA ARG A 290 31.13 30.51 60.19
C ARG A 290 31.25 32.02 60.36
N ARG A 291 30.56 32.83 59.57
CA ARG A 291 30.52 34.30 59.75
C ARG A 291 29.78 34.67 61.04
N HIS A 292 28.66 34.01 61.31
CA HIS A 292 27.88 34.19 62.53
C HIS A 292 28.68 33.80 63.77
N GLU A 293 29.30 32.62 63.79
CA GLU A 293 30.18 32.17 64.88
C GLU A 293 31.35 33.14 65.12
N LYS A 294 31.99 33.65 64.06
CA LYS A 294 33.04 34.67 64.18
C LYS A 294 32.52 35.99 64.75
N SER A 295 31.35 36.43 64.31
CA SER A 295 30.71 37.65 64.81
C SER A 295 30.33 37.51 66.29
N GLN A 296 29.79 36.36 66.68
CA GLN A 296 29.48 36.03 68.08
C GLN A 296 30.74 36.01 68.94
N LYS A 297 31.82 35.34 68.50
CA LYS A 297 33.10 35.36 69.23
C LYS A 297 33.67 36.75 69.38
N LEU A 298 33.66 37.56 68.32
CA LEU A 298 34.11 38.96 68.39
C LEU A 298 33.23 39.79 69.35
N ARG A 299 31.92 39.53 69.37
CA ARG A 299 30.99 40.15 70.31
C ARG A 299 31.29 39.73 71.75
N GLU A 300 31.51 38.45 72.00
CA GLU A 300 31.90 37.90 73.30
C GLU A 300 33.23 38.47 73.78
N GLU A 301 34.25 38.54 72.92
CA GLU A 301 35.56 39.16 73.22
C GLU A 301 35.39 40.65 73.58
N ARG A 302 34.59 41.41 72.81
CA ARG A 302 34.27 42.80 73.12
C ARG A 302 33.52 42.95 74.44
N ILE A 303 32.61 42.04 74.76
CA ILE A 303 31.90 42.00 76.04
C ILE A 303 32.87 41.68 77.19
N GLU A 304 33.83 40.77 76.99
CA GLU A 304 34.85 40.48 78.00
C GLU A 304 35.82 41.65 78.23
N GLU A 305 36.24 42.33 77.16
CA GLU A 305 37.09 43.52 77.26
C GLU A 305 36.39 44.67 77.97
N THR A 306 35.10 44.89 77.68
CA THR A 306 34.29 45.90 78.38
C THR A 306 34.05 45.53 79.84
N LYS A 307 33.79 44.25 80.18
CA LYS A 307 33.76 43.76 81.58
C LYS A 307 35.09 44.00 82.30
N LYS A 308 36.23 43.73 81.65
CA LYS A 308 37.56 43.99 82.24
C LYS A 308 37.79 45.49 82.47
N LYS A 309 37.39 46.36 81.54
CA LYS A 309 37.42 47.84 81.71
C LYS A 309 36.51 48.34 82.84
N GLN A 310 35.34 47.72 83.02
CA GLN A 310 34.43 47.99 84.14
C GLN A 310 35.09 47.65 85.49
N THR A 311 35.72 46.47 85.61
CA THR A 311 36.42 46.05 86.84
C THR A 311 37.68 46.87 87.15
N SER A 312 38.29 47.49 86.14
CA SER A 312 39.49 48.34 86.30
C SER A 312 39.17 49.84 86.41
N SER A 313 37.89 50.19 86.63
CA SER A 313 37.39 51.55 86.93
C SER A 313 37.84 52.65 85.95
N LYS A 314 38.04 52.26 84.69
CA LYS A 314 38.41 53.16 83.59
C LYS A 314 37.15 53.74 82.93
N ARG A 315 37.17 54.99 82.45
CA ARG A 315 36.02 55.61 81.77
C ARG A 315 35.62 54.79 80.55
N MET A 316 34.34 54.38 80.47
CA MET A 316 33.75 53.64 79.35
C MET A 316 32.99 54.60 78.42
N THR A 317 32.90 54.26 77.13
CA THR A 317 32.05 54.99 76.16
C THR A 317 30.59 54.49 76.19
N LEU A 318 29.65 55.31 75.69
CA LEU A 318 28.22 54.99 75.68
C LEU A 318 27.91 53.69 74.92
N ASP A 319 28.59 53.48 73.79
CA ASP A 319 28.45 52.27 72.97
C ASP A 319 28.98 51.01 73.68
N GLU A 320 30.03 51.14 74.50
CA GLU A 320 30.58 50.04 75.32
C GLU A 320 29.63 49.65 76.46
N LEU A 321 28.85 50.60 76.98
CA LEU A 321 27.86 50.37 78.03
C LEU A 321 26.59 49.69 77.47
N ARG A 322 26.17 50.10 76.26
CA ARG A 322 25.03 49.54 75.52
C ARG A 322 25.24 48.05 75.21
N LEU A 323 26.44 47.69 74.79
CA LEU A 323 26.87 46.31 74.52
C LEU A 323 26.83 45.38 75.75
N LEU A 324 26.95 45.94 76.96
CA LEU A 324 26.93 45.19 78.24
C LEU A 324 25.51 44.94 78.76
N ILE A 325 24.58 45.86 78.49
CA ILE A 325 23.17 45.79 78.92
C ILE A 325 22.33 44.91 77.97
N GLY A 326 22.84 44.65 76.76
CA GLY A 326 22.15 43.84 75.76
C GLY A 326 21.18 44.64 74.87
N ASP A 327 21.14 45.96 75.02
CA ASP A 327 20.29 46.87 74.25
C ASP A 327 20.93 47.28 72.92
N ASP A 328 21.55 46.35 72.20
CA ASP A 328 21.80 46.58 70.77
C ASP A 328 20.46 46.36 70.06
N GLU A 329 19.77 47.45 69.73
CA GLU A 329 18.58 47.40 68.86
C GLU A 329 18.97 46.80 67.50
N GLU A 330 18.01 46.04 66.94
CA GLU A 330 18.05 45.26 65.69
C GLU A 330 18.95 45.76 64.54
#